data_AF-A0A2D5RRD3-F1
#
_entry.id   AF-A0A2D5RRD3-F1
#
_cell.length_a   1.000
_cell.length_b   1.000
_cell.length_c   1.000
_cell.angle_alpha   90.00
_cell.angle_beta   90.00
_cell.angle_gamma   90.00
#
_symmetry.space_group_name_H-M   'P 1'
#
loop_
_entity.id
_entity.type
_entity.pdbx_description
1 polymer ?
#
loop_
_entity_poly.entity_id
_entity_poly.type
_entity_poly.pdbx_seq_one_letter_code
_entity_poly.pdbx_strand_id
1 'polypeptide(L)'
;MGLKCASRDGQGRTALIKWLQESGKNDTDLDYTISVKFIVTDTSALTCDKAKKIIRQVFADYHVELKKPTKSISKHFNTDSYFTVFVNELLKLDFGFGEIKSCIALHGVLRRGNVWTYDQFTGMILKLLNTSTGNIQKELADDGKRAQLFELCKQFLNAVFTTLPINILDTDNYKECHDNTMFTKAIFANALGYVGQSIFDELIAGTKNDFSDLTRIKMPITSKQDKYWQKSKVTMNDEGVIKIIRGTDKRIASLICHDLRIFPCKSLTA
;
A
#
# COMPACT_ATOMS: atom_id res chain seq x y z
N MET A 1 -35.99 -26.87 -33.86
CA MET A 1 -36.83 -26.67 -32.66
C MET A 1 -35.90 -26.21 -31.53
N GLY A 2 -35.88 -24.89 -31.28
CA GLY A 2 -34.90 -24.26 -30.39
C GLY A 2 -35.34 -24.28 -28.93
N LEU A 3 -34.55 -24.90 -28.06
CA LEU A 3 -34.71 -24.78 -26.61
C LEU A 3 -34.00 -23.51 -26.14
N LYS A 4 -34.80 -22.44 -25.98
CA LYS A 4 -34.41 -21.25 -25.21
C LYS A 4 -34.37 -21.61 -23.73
N CYS A 5 -33.18 -21.84 -23.18
CA CYS A 5 -32.97 -21.76 -21.73
C CYS A 5 -32.97 -20.28 -21.33
N ALA A 6 -34.09 -19.80 -20.83
CA ALA A 6 -34.19 -18.47 -20.23
C ALA A 6 -33.66 -18.54 -18.79
N SER A 7 -32.35 -18.34 -18.59
CA SER A 7 -31.84 -17.97 -17.27
C SER A 7 -32.33 -16.55 -16.97
N ARG A 8 -33.22 -16.39 -15.99
CA ARG A 8 -33.55 -15.07 -15.45
C ARG A 8 -32.26 -14.42 -14.97
N ASP A 9 -31.88 -13.30 -15.57
CA ASP A 9 -30.64 -12.57 -15.27
C ASP A 9 -30.76 -11.87 -13.91
N GLY A 10 -30.72 -12.65 -12.84
CA GLY A 10 -30.62 -12.16 -11.48
C GLY A 10 -29.27 -11.49 -11.28
N GLN A 11 -29.28 -10.15 -11.21
CA GLN A 11 -28.15 -9.24 -10.97
C GLN A 11 -27.29 -8.85 -12.20
N GLY A 12 -27.81 -8.92 -13.44
CA GLY A 12 -27.12 -8.35 -14.62
C GLY A 12 -25.82 -9.08 -15.01
N ARG A 13 -25.69 -10.33 -14.59
CA ARG A 13 -24.46 -11.14 -14.73
C ARG A 13 -24.26 -11.62 -16.16
N THR A 14 -25.35 -11.84 -16.89
CA THR A 14 -25.31 -12.23 -18.31
C THR A 14 -24.88 -11.05 -19.17
N ALA A 15 -25.30 -9.84 -18.81
CA ALA A 15 -24.87 -8.61 -19.47
C ALA A 15 -23.36 -8.35 -19.29
N LEU A 16 -22.83 -8.54 -18.07
CA LEU A 16 -21.39 -8.38 -17.79
C LEU A 16 -20.53 -9.34 -18.62
N ILE A 17 -20.95 -10.60 -18.76
CA ILE A 17 -20.19 -11.61 -19.52
C ILE A 17 -20.16 -11.28 -21.02
N LYS A 18 -21.30 -10.86 -21.58
CA LYS A 18 -21.35 -10.43 -22.99
C LYS A 18 -20.48 -9.22 -23.22
N TRP A 19 -20.53 -8.24 -22.32
CA TRP A 19 -19.68 -7.06 -22.38
C TRP A 19 -18.18 -7.44 -22.36
N LEU A 20 -17.75 -8.32 -21.45
CA LEU A 20 -16.35 -8.79 -21.40
C LEU A 20 -15.91 -9.54 -22.67
N GLN A 21 -16.80 -10.34 -23.27
CA GLN A 21 -16.51 -11.06 -24.51
C GLN A 21 -16.46 -10.14 -25.74
N GLU A 22 -17.24 -9.06 -25.73
CA GLU A 22 -17.25 -8.03 -26.77
C GLU A 22 -16.04 -7.11 -26.66
N SER A 23 -15.63 -6.75 -25.44
CA SER A 23 -14.45 -5.91 -25.16
C SER A 23 -13.12 -6.66 -25.34
N GLY A 24 -13.09 -7.97 -25.10
CA GLY A 24 -11.88 -8.80 -25.20
C GLY A 24 -11.33 -9.04 -26.62
N LYS A 25 -11.93 -8.45 -27.66
CA LYS A 25 -11.41 -8.55 -29.04
C LYS A 25 -10.35 -7.49 -29.39
N ASN A 26 -10.19 -6.44 -28.58
CA ASN A 26 -9.33 -5.30 -28.92
C ASN A 26 -8.25 -4.95 -27.88
N ASP A 27 -8.15 -5.66 -26.75
CA ASP A 27 -7.21 -5.29 -25.68
C ASP A 27 -6.10 -6.35 -25.53
N THR A 28 -4.87 -5.97 -25.89
CA THR A 28 -3.65 -6.76 -25.66
C THR A 28 -3.02 -6.53 -24.29
N ASP A 29 -3.59 -5.67 -23.43
CA ASP A 29 -2.96 -5.21 -22.18
C ASP A 29 -3.78 -5.48 -20.89
N LEU A 30 -4.61 -6.52 -20.85
CA LEU A 30 -5.38 -6.85 -19.65
C LEU A 30 -4.77 -7.99 -18.84
N ASP A 31 -3.99 -7.63 -17.83
CA ASP A 31 -3.41 -8.52 -16.81
C ASP A 31 -4.47 -8.92 -15.76
N TYR A 32 -5.60 -9.46 -16.21
CA TYR A 32 -6.67 -9.99 -15.34
C TYR A 32 -6.70 -11.51 -15.41
N THR A 33 -6.35 -12.18 -14.32
CA THR A 33 -6.69 -13.60 -14.16
C THR A 33 -8.07 -13.72 -13.52
N ILE A 34 -9.08 -14.12 -14.30
CA ILE A 34 -10.40 -14.51 -13.77
C ILE A 34 -10.60 -15.99 -14.05
N SER A 35 -10.52 -16.82 -13.00
CA SER A 35 -10.98 -18.22 -13.07
C SER A 35 -12.42 -18.33 -12.60
N VAL A 36 -13.31 -18.78 -13.48
CA VAL A 36 -14.70 -19.10 -13.14
C VAL A 36 -15.01 -20.51 -13.63
N LYS A 37 -15.67 -21.32 -12.78
CA LYS A 37 -16.17 -22.64 -13.15
C LYS A 37 -17.65 -22.77 -12.75
N PHE A 38 -18.47 -23.15 -13.70
CA PHE A 38 -19.91 -23.38 -13.50
C PHE A 38 -20.21 -24.88 -13.43
N ILE A 39 -21.05 -25.25 -12.48
CA ILE A 39 -21.69 -26.57 -12.43
C ILE A 39 -23.18 -26.31 -12.35
N VAL A 40 -23.89 -26.63 -13.43
CA VAL A 40 -25.36 -26.52 -13.51
C VAL A 40 -25.90 -27.93 -13.50
N THR A 41 -26.80 -28.24 -12.56
CA THR A 41 -27.53 -29.51 -12.53
C THR A 41 -29.00 -29.21 -12.24
N ASP A 42 -29.91 -29.78 -13.04
CA ASP A 42 -31.36 -29.66 -12.84
C ASP A 42 -31.84 -30.55 -11.70
N THR A 43 -31.50 -30.20 -10.45
CA THR A 43 -32.03 -30.88 -9.28
C THR A 43 -32.16 -29.96 -8.06
N SER A 44 -33.28 -30.07 -7.36
CA SER A 44 -33.55 -29.37 -6.09
C SER A 44 -32.74 -29.93 -4.91
N ALA A 45 -32.11 -31.10 -5.09
CA ALA A 45 -31.38 -31.83 -4.05
C ALA A 45 -30.05 -31.18 -3.61
N LEU A 46 -29.55 -30.17 -4.34
CA LEU A 46 -28.31 -29.47 -3.99
C LEU A 46 -28.44 -28.55 -2.77
N THR A 47 -29.66 -28.23 -2.34
CA THR A 47 -29.90 -27.30 -1.23
C THR A 47 -29.90 -27.98 0.14
N CYS A 48 -29.88 -29.32 0.20
CA CYS A 48 -29.78 -30.06 1.45
C CYS A 48 -28.39 -29.92 2.06
N ASP A 49 -28.31 -29.96 3.39
CA ASP A 49 -27.05 -29.70 4.11
C ASP A 49 -25.95 -30.73 3.80
N LYS A 50 -26.35 -31.97 3.46
CA LYS A 50 -25.42 -33.01 3.02
C LYS A 50 -24.79 -32.66 1.67
N ALA A 51 -25.59 -32.24 0.69
CA ALA A 51 -25.08 -31.83 -0.62
C ALA A 51 -24.21 -30.57 -0.53
N LYS A 52 -24.61 -29.56 0.26
CA LYS A 52 -23.79 -28.36 0.50
C LYS A 52 -22.44 -28.68 1.10
N LYS A 53 -22.38 -29.58 2.10
CA LYS A 53 -21.11 -30.02 2.70
C LYS A 53 -20.22 -30.72 1.68
N ILE A 54 -20.76 -31.67 0.92
CA ILE A 54 -19.99 -32.42 -0.09
C ILE A 54 -19.49 -31.49 -1.19
N ILE A 55 -20.32 -30.58 -1.71
CA ILE A 55 -19.91 -29.62 -2.75
C ILE A 55 -18.82 -28.69 -2.25
N ARG A 56 -18.95 -28.16 -1.02
CA ARG A 56 -17.91 -27.31 -0.41
C ARG A 56 -16.63 -28.06 -0.14
N GLN A 57 -16.71 -29.32 0.29
CA GLN A 57 -15.55 -30.16 0.53
C GLN A 57 -14.86 -30.51 -0.78
N VAL A 58 -15.59 -30.96 -1.81
CA VAL A 58 -15.05 -31.20 -3.15
C VAL A 58 -14.47 -29.92 -3.74
N PHE A 59 -15.09 -28.76 -3.52
CA PHE A 59 -14.52 -27.48 -3.93
C PHE A 59 -13.23 -27.17 -3.16
N ALA A 60 -13.18 -27.34 -1.84
CA ALA A 60 -11.94 -27.17 -1.07
C ALA A 60 -10.85 -28.16 -1.50
N ASP A 61 -11.21 -29.42 -1.76
CA ASP A 61 -10.33 -30.51 -2.18
C ASP A 61 -9.82 -30.35 -3.63
N TYR A 62 -10.60 -29.76 -4.52
CA TYR A 62 -10.15 -29.42 -5.87
C TYR A 62 -9.22 -28.20 -5.89
N HIS A 63 -9.27 -27.39 -4.84
CA HIS A 63 -8.53 -26.13 -4.70
C HIS A 63 -7.52 -26.22 -3.54
N VAL A 64 -6.95 -27.41 -3.29
CA VAL A 64 -6.04 -27.74 -2.17
C VAL A 64 -4.84 -26.79 -2.01
N GLU A 65 -4.51 -25.98 -3.02
CA GLU A 65 -3.43 -24.98 -2.96
C GLU A 65 -3.89 -23.51 -2.99
N LEU A 66 -5.20 -23.23 -2.93
CA LEU A 66 -5.70 -21.85 -2.86
C LEU A 66 -5.42 -21.27 -1.47
N LYS A 67 -4.23 -20.69 -1.34
CA LYS A 67 -3.89 -19.81 -0.22
C LYS A 67 -4.90 -18.67 -0.20
N LYS A 68 -5.64 -18.55 0.91
CA LYS A 68 -6.52 -17.41 1.17
C LYS A 68 -5.76 -16.11 0.83
N PRO A 69 -6.33 -15.20 0.00
CA PRO A 69 -5.69 -13.93 -0.29
C PRO A 69 -5.27 -13.23 0.99
N THR A 70 -4.04 -12.70 1.01
CA THR A 70 -3.57 -11.96 2.19
C THR A 70 -4.40 -10.68 2.36
N LYS A 71 -4.47 -10.16 3.58
CA LYS A 71 -5.22 -8.91 3.86
C LYS A 71 -4.77 -7.77 2.94
N SER A 72 -3.48 -7.69 2.62
CA SER A 72 -2.91 -6.67 1.73
C SER A 72 -3.43 -6.84 0.29
N ILE A 73 -3.51 -8.08 -0.23
CA ILE A 73 -4.13 -8.36 -1.54
C ILE A 73 -5.58 -7.91 -1.54
N SER A 74 -6.37 -8.30 -0.54
CA SER A 74 -7.78 -7.93 -0.46
C SER A 74 -7.99 -6.41 -0.39
N LYS A 75 -7.10 -5.68 0.29
CA LYS A 75 -7.17 -4.21 0.36
C LYS A 75 -6.82 -3.54 -0.98
N HIS A 76 -5.81 -4.04 -1.68
CA HIS A 76 -5.34 -3.47 -2.95
C HIS A 76 -6.39 -3.59 -4.07
N PHE A 77 -7.12 -4.71 -4.12
CA PHE A 77 -8.15 -4.95 -5.14
C PHE A 77 -9.56 -4.49 -4.74
N ASN A 78 -9.71 -3.79 -3.61
CA ASN A 78 -11.01 -3.28 -3.18
C ASN A 78 -11.40 -2.01 -3.95
N THR A 79 -12.06 -2.16 -5.09
CA THR A 79 -12.51 -1.04 -5.94
C THR A 79 -13.66 -0.23 -5.33
N ASP A 80 -14.34 -0.76 -4.31
CA ASP A 80 -15.46 -0.08 -3.64
C ASP A 80 -14.98 0.99 -2.65
N SER A 81 -13.67 1.06 -2.40
CA SER A 81 -13.05 2.02 -1.50
C SER A 81 -12.37 3.14 -2.29
N TYR A 82 -12.87 4.37 -2.16
CA TYR A 82 -12.20 5.57 -2.70
C TYR A 82 -10.73 5.67 -2.25
N PHE A 83 -10.41 5.30 -1.02
CA PHE A 83 -9.01 5.32 -0.55
C PHE A 83 -8.12 4.31 -1.26
N THR A 84 -8.53 3.04 -1.38
CA THR A 84 -7.84 2.04 -2.22
C THR A 84 -7.64 2.52 -3.65
N VAL A 85 -8.68 3.06 -4.30
CA VAL A 85 -8.58 3.58 -5.68
C VAL A 85 -7.53 4.69 -5.75
N PHE A 86 -7.61 5.67 -4.85
CA PHE A 86 -6.66 6.76 -4.73
C PHE A 86 -5.22 6.28 -4.51
N VAL A 87 -5.00 5.32 -3.61
CA VAL A 87 -3.67 4.74 -3.37
C VAL A 87 -3.16 4.02 -4.63
N ASN A 88 -4.03 3.32 -5.35
CA ASN A 88 -3.65 2.64 -6.58
C ASN A 88 -3.29 3.62 -7.70
N GLU A 89 -3.90 4.80 -7.73
CA GLU A 89 -3.47 5.90 -8.61
C GLU A 89 -2.07 6.40 -8.23
N LEU A 90 -1.79 6.60 -6.93
CA LEU A 90 -0.45 6.98 -6.46
C LEU A 90 0.61 5.93 -6.81
N LEU A 91 0.27 4.63 -6.74
CA LEU A 91 1.19 3.55 -7.08
C LEU A 91 1.62 3.55 -8.56
N LYS A 92 0.84 4.16 -9.45
CA LYS A 92 1.13 4.30 -10.89
C LYS A 92 2.06 5.48 -11.21
N LEU A 93 2.38 6.32 -10.22
CA LEU A 93 3.34 7.40 -10.42
C LEU A 93 4.72 6.82 -10.74
N ASP A 94 5.40 7.43 -11.71
CA ASP A 94 6.78 7.10 -12.10
C ASP A 94 7.67 8.33 -11.92
N PHE A 95 8.81 8.14 -11.26
CA PHE A 95 9.80 9.17 -10.97
C PHE A 95 11.19 8.85 -11.56
N GLY A 96 11.25 8.04 -12.63
CA GLY A 96 12.46 7.75 -13.39
C GLY A 96 13.16 6.43 -13.02
N PHE A 97 12.65 5.70 -12.01
CA PHE A 97 13.08 4.33 -11.69
C PHE A 97 11.99 3.28 -11.98
N GLY A 98 10.90 3.70 -12.65
CA GLY A 98 9.69 2.91 -12.84
C GLY A 98 8.58 3.29 -11.87
N GLU A 99 7.41 2.67 -12.03
CA GLU A 99 6.26 2.92 -11.18
C GLU A 99 6.57 2.62 -9.70
N ILE A 100 6.03 3.44 -8.78
CA ILE A 100 6.11 3.18 -7.33
C ILE A 100 5.63 1.76 -6.99
N LYS A 101 4.65 1.23 -7.72
CA LYS A 101 4.15 -0.14 -7.59
C LYS A 101 5.26 -1.19 -7.56
N SER A 102 6.33 -1.01 -8.34
CA SER A 102 7.48 -1.93 -8.38
C SER A 102 8.26 -1.98 -7.06
N CYS A 103 8.23 -0.88 -6.30
CA CYS A 103 8.92 -0.74 -5.02
C CYS A 103 8.06 -1.16 -3.82
N ILE A 104 6.79 -1.49 -4.02
CA ILE A 104 5.85 -1.81 -2.94
C ILE A 104 5.39 -3.28 -3.00
N ALA A 105 5.56 -4.00 -1.90
CA ALA A 105 5.06 -5.36 -1.75
C ALA A 105 3.53 -5.40 -1.56
N LEU A 106 2.80 -5.56 -2.66
CA LEU A 106 1.33 -5.59 -2.70
C LEU A 106 0.71 -6.76 -1.93
N HIS A 107 1.43 -7.88 -1.84
CA HIS A 107 0.97 -9.11 -1.20
C HIS A 107 1.42 -9.27 0.25
N GLY A 108 2.11 -8.26 0.79
CA GLY A 108 2.62 -8.25 2.17
C GLY A 108 3.95 -8.99 2.37
N VAL A 109 4.47 -9.65 1.35
CA VAL A 109 5.79 -10.30 1.39
C VAL A 109 6.77 -9.46 0.57
N LEU A 110 7.84 -9.01 1.23
CA LEU A 110 8.91 -8.22 0.61
C LEU A 110 9.72 -9.09 -0.35
N ARG A 111 9.98 -8.57 -1.55
CA ARG A 111 10.85 -9.16 -2.56
C ARG A 111 11.98 -8.18 -2.90
N ARG A 112 12.91 -8.63 -3.74
CA ARG A 112 13.96 -7.80 -4.34
C ARG A 112 13.36 -6.50 -4.92
N GLY A 113 14.01 -5.38 -4.63
CA GLY A 113 13.55 -4.04 -5.02
C GLY A 113 12.41 -3.44 -4.17
N ASN A 114 11.76 -4.21 -3.28
CA ASN A 114 10.69 -3.65 -2.46
C ASN A 114 11.23 -2.91 -1.22
N VAL A 115 10.79 -1.67 -1.03
CA VAL A 115 11.09 -0.87 0.16
C VAL A 115 10.11 -1.17 1.29
N TRP A 116 8.81 -1.21 0.99
CA TRP A 116 7.73 -1.32 1.97
C TRP A 116 6.62 -2.25 1.51
N THR A 117 5.79 -2.71 2.44
CA THR A 117 4.52 -3.37 2.13
C THR A 117 3.44 -2.34 1.81
N TYR A 118 2.38 -2.79 1.12
CA TYR A 118 1.21 -1.93 0.85
C TYR A 118 0.59 -1.33 2.13
N ASP A 119 0.54 -2.09 3.22
CA ASP A 119 0.02 -1.60 4.50
C ASP A 119 0.92 -0.51 5.12
N GLN A 120 2.24 -0.59 4.93
CA GLN A 120 3.18 0.44 5.39
C GLN A 120 3.07 1.70 4.52
N PHE A 121 2.97 1.55 3.21
CA PHE A 121 2.78 2.65 2.26
C PHE A 121 1.49 3.42 2.54
N THR A 122 0.35 2.72 2.60
CA THR A 122 -0.94 3.32 2.97
C THR A 122 -0.91 3.96 4.35
N GLY A 123 -0.22 3.31 5.30
CA GLY A 123 0.05 3.86 6.62
C GLY A 123 0.71 5.24 6.54
N MET A 124 1.79 5.38 5.77
CA MET A 124 2.51 6.65 5.58
C MET A 124 1.60 7.73 4.98
N ILE A 125 0.84 7.42 3.93
CA ILE A 125 -0.09 8.38 3.30
C ILE A 125 -1.13 8.89 4.30
N LEU A 126 -1.69 8.03 5.14
CA LEU A 126 -2.65 8.46 6.17
C LEU A 126 -2.03 9.39 7.23
N LYS A 127 -0.74 9.21 7.56
CA LYS A 127 -0.03 10.12 8.49
C LYS A 127 0.27 11.46 7.81
N LEU A 128 0.67 11.45 6.54
CA LEU A 128 0.86 12.65 5.72
C LEU A 128 -0.40 13.51 5.64
N LEU A 129 -1.56 12.87 5.54
CA LEU A 129 -2.85 13.54 5.45
C LEU A 129 -3.51 13.77 6.81
N ASN A 130 -2.82 13.40 7.90
CA ASN A 130 -3.30 13.47 9.28
C ASN A 130 -4.76 12.98 9.47
N THR A 131 -5.07 11.82 8.89
CA THR A 131 -6.44 11.29 8.84
C THR A 131 -6.50 9.80 9.12
N SER A 132 -7.71 9.27 9.26
CA SER A 132 -7.97 7.84 9.41
C SER A 132 -8.57 7.26 8.14
N THR A 133 -8.49 5.94 7.98
CA THR A 133 -9.12 5.25 6.85
C THR A 133 -10.62 5.52 6.75
N GLY A 134 -11.33 5.76 7.86
CA GLY A 134 -12.75 6.08 7.83
C GLY A 134 -13.05 7.51 7.35
N ASN A 135 -12.20 8.47 7.74
CA ASN A 135 -12.40 9.88 7.41
C ASN A 135 -11.99 10.18 5.97
N ILE A 136 -10.86 9.63 5.51
CA ILE A 136 -10.34 9.88 4.16
C ILE A 136 -11.30 9.42 3.07
N GLN A 137 -12.13 8.41 3.31
CA GLN A 137 -13.14 7.94 2.34
C GLN A 137 -14.15 9.04 2.02
N LYS A 138 -14.52 9.85 3.02
CA LYS A 138 -15.47 10.96 2.84
C LYS A 138 -14.83 12.12 2.08
N GLU A 139 -13.55 12.38 2.34
CA GLU A 139 -12.81 13.44 1.66
C GLU A 139 -12.54 13.09 0.19
N LEU A 140 -12.22 11.83 -0.10
CA LEU A 140 -11.94 11.36 -1.47
C LEU A 140 -13.19 11.13 -2.33
N ALA A 141 -14.38 11.16 -1.74
CA ALA A 141 -15.64 11.16 -2.48
C ALA A 141 -15.90 12.50 -3.20
N ASP A 142 -15.21 13.57 -2.79
CA ASP A 142 -15.22 14.87 -3.46
C ASP A 142 -14.07 14.91 -4.48
N ASP A 143 -14.41 15.01 -5.77
CA ASP A 143 -13.42 14.97 -6.86
C ASP A 143 -12.41 16.12 -6.79
N GLY A 144 -12.82 17.30 -6.33
CA GLY A 144 -11.95 18.47 -6.20
C GLY A 144 -10.94 18.29 -5.08
N LYS A 145 -11.39 17.80 -3.92
CA LYS A 145 -10.50 17.44 -2.81
C LYS A 145 -9.57 16.29 -3.21
N ARG A 146 -10.09 15.26 -3.87
CA ARG A 146 -9.27 14.13 -4.34
C ARG A 146 -8.12 14.60 -5.23
N ALA A 147 -8.38 15.49 -6.20
CA ALA A 147 -7.35 16.04 -7.08
C ALA A 147 -6.27 16.83 -6.30
N GLN A 148 -6.68 17.67 -5.34
CA GLN A 148 -5.75 18.42 -4.49
C GLN A 148 -4.88 17.49 -3.64
N LEU A 149 -5.49 16.49 -2.99
CA LEU A 149 -4.78 15.50 -2.19
C LEU A 149 -3.84 14.64 -3.04
N PHE A 150 -4.22 14.34 -4.29
CA PHE A 150 -3.39 13.60 -5.22
C PHE A 150 -2.10 14.36 -5.53
N GLU A 151 -2.21 15.64 -5.92
CA GLU A 151 -1.03 16.46 -6.23
C GLU A 151 -0.14 16.68 -5.00
N LEU A 152 -0.73 16.87 -3.81
CA LEU A 152 0.01 16.93 -2.55
C LEU A 152 0.82 15.64 -2.32
N CYS A 153 0.16 14.48 -2.41
CA CYS A 153 0.80 13.18 -2.23
C CYS A 153 1.87 12.93 -3.29
N LYS A 154 1.62 13.32 -4.55
CA LYS A 154 2.57 13.17 -5.65
C LYS A 154 3.86 13.96 -5.40
N GLN A 155 3.77 15.22 -4.97
CA GLN A 155 4.94 16.03 -4.63
C GLN A 155 5.74 15.43 -3.47
N PHE A 156 5.04 15.00 -2.41
CA PHE A 156 5.65 14.33 -1.27
C PHE A 156 6.35 13.02 -1.69
N LEU A 157 5.67 12.17 -2.45
CA LEU A 157 6.19 10.89 -2.90
C LEU A 157 7.40 11.07 -3.82
N ASN A 158 7.39 12.07 -4.71
CA ASN A 158 8.56 12.39 -5.52
C ASN A 158 9.77 12.71 -4.63
N ALA A 159 9.59 13.57 -3.62
CA ALA A 159 10.66 13.91 -2.68
C ALA A 159 11.14 12.68 -1.87
N VAL A 160 10.24 11.82 -1.40
CA VAL A 160 10.61 10.59 -0.68
C VAL A 160 11.40 9.64 -1.56
N PHE A 161 10.89 9.30 -2.74
CA PHE A 161 11.50 8.29 -3.60
C PHE A 161 12.78 8.76 -4.30
N THR A 162 12.99 10.07 -4.42
CA THR A 162 14.28 10.64 -4.86
C THR A 162 15.31 10.70 -3.73
N THR A 163 14.87 10.72 -2.46
CA THR A 163 15.77 10.76 -1.29
C THR A 163 16.26 9.37 -0.89
N LEU A 164 15.38 8.36 -0.96
CA LEU A 164 15.70 7.02 -0.46
C LEU A 164 16.62 6.26 -1.42
N PRO A 165 17.73 5.68 -0.95
CA PRO A 165 18.62 4.88 -1.80
C PRO A 165 18.04 3.48 -2.02
N ILE A 166 16.91 3.38 -2.73
CA ILE A 166 16.13 2.14 -2.91
C ILE A 166 16.91 1.10 -3.74
N ASN A 167 17.81 1.55 -4.60
CA ASN A 167 18.67 0.70 -5.43
C ASN A 167 19.51 -0.30 -4.61
N ILE A 168 19.79 -0.04 -3.33
CA ILE A 168 20.50 -0.99 -2.46
C ILE A 168 19.69 -2.27 -2.16
N LEU A 169 18.38 -2.24 -2.46
CA LEU A 169 17.45 -3.37 -2.26
C LEU A 169 17.30 -4.22 -3.53
N ASP A 170 17.83 -3.77 -4.67
CA ASP A 170 17.80 -4.51 -5.93
C ASP A 170 19.01 -5.46 -6.04
N THR A 171 19.17 -6.32 -5.04
CA THR A 171 20.28 -7.27 -4.93
C THR A 171 19.77 -8.67 -4.58
N ASP A 172 20.58 -9.70 -4.81
CA ASP A 172 20.21 -11.08 -4.45
C ASP A 172 20.13 -11.27 -2.93
N ASN A 173 20.91 -10.51 -2.16
CA ASN A 173 20.86 -10.48 -0.70
C ASN A 173 19.87 -9.45 -0.12
N TYR A 174 18.83 -9.07 -0.87
CA TYR A 174 17.86 -8.02 -0.47
C TYR A 174 17.29 -8.21 0.94
N LYS A 175 17.14 -9.45 1.43
CA LYS A 175 16.64 -9.73 2.79
C LYS A 175 17.56 -9.18 3.87
N GLU A 176 18.86 -9.39 3.72
CA GLU A 176 19.87 -8.89 4.65
C GLU A 176 19.97 -7.35 4.57
N CYS A 177 19.93 -6.80 3.34
CA CYS A 177 19.84 -5.35 3.14
C CYS A 177 18.61 -4.78 3.85
N HIS A 178 17.44 -5.39 3.67
CA HIS A 178 16.20 -4.97 4.33
C HIS A 178 16.32 -5.05 5.84
N ASP A 179 16.91 -6.12 6.37
CA ASP A 179 17.10 -6.33 7.80
C ASP A 179 17.96 -5.26 8.44
N ASN A 180 19.05 -4.85 7.79
CA ASN A 180 19.99 -3.85 8.29
C ASN A 180 19.58 -2.40 8.03
N THR A 181 18.79 -2.13 7.00
CA THR A 181 18.44 -0.78 6.58
C THR A 181 17.37 -0.15 7.47
N MET A 182 17.51 1.13 7.84
CA MET A 182 16.52 1.82 8.68
C MET A 182 15.31 2.31 7.86
N PHE A 183 15.53 2.86 6.66
CA PHE A 183 14.42 3.44 5.88
C PHE A 183 13.38 2.43 5.39
N THR A 184 13.73 1.15 5.33
CA THR A 184 12.83 0.06 4.95
C THR A 184 11.84 -0.34 6.05
N LYS A 185 12.01 0.18 7.26
CA LYS A 185 11.21 -0.21 8.43
C LYS A 185 9.88 0.55 8.48
N ALA A 186 8.82 -0.14 8.90
CA ALA A 186 7.48 0.45 9.05
C ALA A 186 7.48 1.74 9.90
N ILE A 187 8.27 1.76 10.98
CA ILE A 187 8.43 2.92 11.85
C ILE A 187 9.02 4.13 11.11
N PHE A 188 9.91 3.91 10.14
CA PHE A 188 10.49 4.98 9.35
C PHE A 188 9.50 5.48 8.30
N ALA A 189 8.74 4.59 7.65
CA ALA A 189 7.65 4.98 6.75
C ALA A 189 6.59 5.85 7.48
N ASN A 190 6.18 5.45 8.69
CA ASN A 190 5.29 6.26 9.52
C ASN A 190 5.92 7.63 9.86
N ALA A 191 7.22 7.65 10.19
CA ALA A 191 7.94 8.88 10.50
C ALA A 191 7.94 9.85 9.31
N LEU A 192 8.20 9.36 8.09
CA LEU A 192 8.13 10.17 6.87
C LEU A 192 6.74 10.78 6.67
N GLY A 193 5.66 10.04 6.98
CA GLY A 193 4.31 10.60 6.94
C GLY A 193 4.13 11.78 7.90
N TYR A 194 4.62 11.67 9.14
CA TYR A 194 4.57 12.80 10.10
C TYR A 194 5.44 13.99 9.68
N VAL A 195 6.61 13.74 9.09
CA VAL A 195 7.46 14.82 8.54
C VAL A 195 6.75 15.50 7.38
N GLY A 196 6.13 14.72 6.49
CA GLY A 196 5.32 15.24 5.40
C GLY A 196 4.18 16.12 5.89
N GLN A 197 3.44 15.71 6.92
CA GLN A 197 2.42 16.57 7.54
C GLN A 197 3.02 17.86 8.11
N SER A 198 4.21 17.80 8.70
CA SER A 198 4.89 18.98 9.26
C SER A 198 5.27 19.98 8.16
N ILE A 199 5.80 19.49 7.03
CA ILE A 199 6.06 20.32 5.85
C ILE A 199 4.75 20.89 5.30
N PHE A 200 3.69 20.08 5.23
CA PHE A 200 2.39 20.54 4.75
C PHE A 200 1.80 21.67 5.62
N ASP A 201 1.91 21.57 6.94
CA ASP A 201 1.52 22.66 7.85
C ASP A 201 2.30 23.96 7.53
N GLU A 202 3.60 23.85 7.22
CA GLU A 202 4.44 24.97 6.82
C GLU A 202 4.13 25.54 5.41
N LEU A 203 3.70 24.68 4.47
CA LEU A 203 3.21 25.08 3.15
C LEU A 203 1.95 25.92 3.27
N ILE A 204 0.99 25.48 4.10
CA ILE A 204 -0.25 26.23 4.38
C ILE A 204 0.09 27.58 5.03
N ALA A 205 1.07 27.61 5.93
CA ALA A 205 1.53 28.84 6.58
C ALA A 205 2.35 29.77 5.66
N GLY A 206 2.72 29.32 4.45
CA GLY A 206 3.53 30.09 3.50
C GLY A 206 5.01 30.20 3.87
N THR A 207 5.50 29.33 4.76
CA THR A 207 6.91 29.31 5.21
C THR A 207 7.77 28.36 4.37
N LYS A 208 7.14 27.46 3.62
CA LYS A 208 7.76 26.55 2.63
C LYS A 208 6.97 26.62 1.32
N ASN A 209 7.59 26.14 0.24
CA ASN A 209 6.99 26.10 -1.09
C ASN A 209 6.80 24.68 -1.65
N ASP A 210 7.56 23.70 -1.15
CA ASP A 210 7.49 22.31 -1.61
C ASP A 210 8.01 21.32 -0.52
N PHE A 211 8.19 20.05 -0.92
CA PHE A 211 8.76 18.99 -0.09
C PHE A 211 10.27 18.76 -0.32
N SER A 212 10.96 19.66 -1.03
CA SER A 212 12.37 19.47 -1.42
C SER A 212 13.31 19.31 -0.22
N ASP A 213 12.94 19.83 0.94
CA ASP A 213 13.68 19.67 2.19
C ASP A 213 13.97 18.21 2.56
N LEU A 214 13.08 17.28 2.20
CA LEU A 214 13.29 15.84 2.44
C LEU A 214 14.55 15.31 1.75
N THR A 215 14.94 15.88 0.61
CA THR A 215 16.16 15.48 -0.12
C THR A 215 17.46 15.78 0.64
N ARG A 216 17.37 16.54 1.74
CA ARG A 216 18.52 16.96 2.55
C ARG A 216 18.69 16.13 3.82
N ILE A 217 17.98 15.01 3.98
CA ILE A 217 18.14 14.12 5.15
C ILE A 217 19.58 13.62 5.21
N LYS A 218 20.31 13.92 6.31
CA LYS A 218 21.71 13.49 6.50
C LYS A 218 21.86 12.32 7.47
N MET A 219 20.76 11.89 8.08
CA MET A 219 20.75 10.82 9.07
C MET A 219 21.19 9.48 8.45
N PRO A 220 21.77 8.55 9.25
CA PRO A 220 22.26 7.26 8.77
C PRO A 220 21.09 6.28 8.49
N ILE A 221 20.29 6.58 7.47
CA ILE A 221 19.05 5.85 7.13
C ILE A 221 19.33 4.48 6.49
N THR A 222 20.53 4.24 5.98
CA THR A 222 20.97 2.98 5.38
C THR A 222 21.38 1.93 6.41
N SER A 223 21.49 2.29 7.69
CA SER A 223 21.88 1.34 8.75
C SER A 223 21.12 1.61 10.05
N LYS A 224 20.37 0.62 10.52
CA LYS A 224 19.74 0.63 11.85
C LYS A 224 20.74 0.43 12.99
N GLN A 225 21.97 -0.02 12.66
CA GLN A 225 23.03 -0.33 13.61
C GLN A 225 23.78 0.92 14.06
N ASP A 226 23.61 2.04 13.35
CA ASP A 226 24.35 3.27 13.63
C ASP A 226 24.11 3.78 15.07
N LYS A 227 25.19 4.23 15.72
CA LYS A 227 25.17 4.75 17.10
C LYS A 227 24.24 5.95 17.25
N TYR A 228 23.99 6.70 16.17
CA TYR A 228 23.01 7.78 16.13
C TYR A 228 21.63 7.29 16.63
N TRP A 229 21.16 6.14 16.16
CA TRP A 229 19.84 5.61 16.54
C TRP A 229 19.78 5.18 17.99
N GLN A 230 20.88 4.68 18.55
CA GLN A 230 20.97 4.31 19.96
C GLN A 230 21.00 5.55 20.87
N LYS A 231 21.84 6.54 20.53
CA LYS A 231 21.91 7.83 21.24
C LYS A 231 20.55 8.53 21.27
N SER A 232 19.82 8.44 20.17
CA SER A 232 18.48 8.99 20.03
C SER A 232 17.37 8.08 20.58
N LYS A 233 17.70 6.98 21.26
CA LYS A 233 16.73 6.03 21.85
C LYS A 233 15.67 5.53 20.84
N VAL A 234 16.10 5.27 19.61
CA VAL A 234 15.31 4.64 18.54
C VAL A 234 15.60 3.13 18.48
N THR A 235 16.86 2.76 18.68
CA THR A 235 17.27 1.36 18.81
C THR A 235 17.89 1.10 20.17
N MET A 236 17.88 -0.16 20.57
CA MET A 236 18.55 -0.66 21.78
C MET A 236 19.39 -1.88 21.44
N ASN A 237 20.47 -2.07 22.20
CA ASN A 237 21.26 -3.29 22.14
C ASN A 237 20.72 -4.26 23.18
N ASP A 238 20.26 -5.41 22.70
CA ASP A 238 19.73 -6.50 23.51
C ASP A 238 20.59 -7.74 23.23
N GLU A 239 21.49 -8.06 24.17
CA GLU A 239 22.43 -9.19 24.09
C GLU A 239 23.26 -9.25 22.78
N GLY A 240 23.72 -8.10 22.30
CA GLY A 240 24.50 -7.99 21.05
C GLY A 240 23.64 -7.84 19.79
N VAL A 241 22.31 -7.91 19.91
CA VAL A 241 21.37 -7.72 18.80
C VAL A 241 20.72 -6.35 18.89
N ILE A 242 20.91 -5.53 17.84
CA ILE A 242 20.23 -4.22 17.77
C ILE A 242 18.77 -4.40 17.37
N LYS A 243 17.87 -4.03 18.29
CA LYS A 243 16.42 -4.05 18.13
C LYS A 243 15.87 -2.63 18.05
N ILE A 244 14.84 -2.44 17.22
CA ILE A 244 14.08 -1.19 17.14
C ILE A 244 13.11 -1.15 18.32
N ILE A 245 13.11 -0.03 19.04
CA ILE A 245 12.16 0.21 20.13
C ILE A 245 10.79 0.49 19.50
N ARG A 246 9.73 -0.16 19.99
CA ARG A 246 8.38 0.02 19.45
C ARG A 246 7.86 1.44 19.74
N GLY A 247 7.13 2.03 18.78
CA GLY A 247 6.50 3.34 18.93
C GLY A 247 7.46 4.54 18.84
N THR A 248 8.65 4.36 18.26
CA THR A 248 9.62 5.45 18.06
C THR A 248 9.46 6.17 16.71
N ASP A 249 8.40 5.92 15.95
CA ASP A 249 8.12 6.59 14.69
C ASP A 249 7.98 8.11 14.85
N LYS A 250 7.22 8.57 15.85
CA LYS A 250 7.15 10.01 16.18
C LYS A 250 8.52 10.57 16.55
N ARG A 251 9.33 9.83 17.32
CA ARG A 251 10.68 10.26 17.70
C ARG A 251 11.58 10.41 16.47
N ILE A 252 11.54 9.45 15.54
CA ILE A 252 12.28 9.54 14.28
C ILE A 252 11.82 10.77 13.49
N ALA A 253 10.51 11.02 13.41
CA ALA A 253 9.99 12.19 12.73
C ALA A 253 10.49 13.50 13.37
N SER A 254 10.46 13.61 14.70
CA SER A 254 11.02 14.77 15.42
C SER A 254 12.50 14.98 15.14
N LEU A 255 13.29 13.91 15.06
CA LEU A 255 14.72 13.99 14.71
C LEU A 255 14.92 14.47 13.27
N ILE A 256 14.13 13.97 12.32
CA ILE A 256 14.18 14.41 10.92
C ILE A 256 13.78 15.90 10.82
N CYS A 257 12.67 16.30 11.45
CA CYS A 257 12.24 17.70 11.50
C CYS A 257 13.33 18.60 12.08
N HIS A 258 13.99 18.17 13.16
CA HIS A 258 15.11 18.93 13.74
C HIS A 258 16.30 19.05 12.78
N ASP A 259 16.71 17.96 12.12
CA ASP A 259 17.82 17.96 11.12
C ASP A 259 17.53 18.89 9.94
N LEU A 260 16.28 18.88 9.47
CA LEU A 260 15.82 19.66 8.33
C LEU A 260 15.37 21.09 8.68
N ARG A 261 15.33 21.45 9.97
CA ARG A 261 14.79 22.71 10.50
C ARG A 261 13.34 22.96 10.08
N ILE A 262 12.51 21.92 10.18
CA ILE A 262 11.06 21.95 9.98
C ILE A 262 10.39 21.98 11.35
N PHE A 263 9.40 22.85 11.51
CA PHE A 263 8.57 22.92 12.70
C PHE A 263 7.67 21.67 12.79
N PRO A 264 7.74 20.89 13.89
CA PRO A 264 6.98 19.65 13.99
C PRO A 264 5.46 19.89 14.02
N CYS A 265 4.69 19.06 13.31
CA CYS A 265 3.23 19.09 13.36
C CYS A 265 2.70 18.77 14.77
N LYS A 266 1.42 19.09 15.01
CA LYS A 266 0.76 18.86 16.32
C LYS A 266 0.89 17.43 16.84
N SER A 267 0.86 16.44 15.93
CA SER A 267 0.99 15.03 16.29
C SER A 267 2.36 14.65 16.86
N LEU A 268 3.38 15.49 16.65
CA LEU A 268 4.75 15.31 17.16
C LEU A 268 5.06 16.15 18.40
N THR A 269 4.24 17.17 18.68
CA THR A 269 4.39 18.05 19.85
C THR A 269 3.48 17.68 21.02
N ALA A 270 2.50 16.80 20.79
CA ALA A 270 1.63 16.19 21.79
C ALA A 270 2.18 14.86 22.32
#